data_AF-A0ABD6B2D4-F1
#
_entry.id   AF-A0ABD6B2D4-F1
#
_cell.length_a   1.000
_cell.length_b   1.000
_cell.length_c   1.000
_cell.angle_alpha   90.00
_cell.angle_beta   90.00
_cell.angle_gamma   90.00
#
_symmetry.space_group_name_H-M   'P 1'
#
loop_
_entity.id
_entity.type
_entity.pdbx_description
1 polymer ?
#
loop_
_entity_poly.entity_id
_entity_poly.type
_entity_poly.pdbx_seq_one_letter_code
_entity_poly.pdbx_strand_id
1 'polypeptide(L)'
;MRGDCSYTFDPDSGSRSADRDSSLTEPWSCPHEAHDDSEYCVVHMSPEARDDLGIDDRAVAAAVERAAEAEGREGKQLIGGNFEDLDLSYLVLETGDQFPLDLRHATVAGTLSLATAELRQPLDLRHASIGDVAFEEAVFREFVDISDAEIDGEFDAAHATFVGDVDLIGTRFRGPVSLEEGRFHGDTCLRFTEYEAAAVFDGVEFRGDANLLDDDACLEDAVFHERASFRKAEFRYADFVGATFEAVADFDEATFTGDGEFRETRFEGDASFRGAEFRGDMNVEIDDADFSGPAFGGDADFTNGQFALANFAGATFAGETLFTEAAFEEDADFRGTTFESALDLTEARFREDADLSGVSVGG
;
A
#
# COMPACT_ATOMS: atom_id res chain seq x y z
N MET A 1 18.64 -33.32 25.47
CA MET A 1 17.26 -33.83 25.34
C MET A 1 16.63 -32.87 24.36
N ARG A 2 16.08 -33.37 23.25
CA ARG A 2 15.30 -32.52 22.34
C ARG A 2 14.09 -32.02 23.12
N GLY A 3 14.06 -30.71 23.33
CA GLY A 3 12.94 -30.00 23.92
C GLY A 3 12.42 -29.00 22.91
N ASP A 4 11.27 -28.44 23.22
CA ASP A 4 10.67 -27.38 22.41
C ASP A 4 11.48 -26.08 22.56
N CYS A 5 11.43 -25.23 21.55
CA CYS A 5 12.03 -23.90 21.58
C CYS A 5 11.50 -23.11 22.78
N SER A 6 12.39 -22.50 23.54
CA SER A 6 12.04 -21.75 24.76
C SER A 6 11.58 -20.32 24.47
N TYR A 7 11.45 -19.93 23.20
CA TYR A 7 11.00 -18.59 22.83
C TYR A 7 9.52 -18.40 23.13
N THR A 8 9.21 -17.28 23.76
CA THR A 8 7.84 -16.81 24.02
C THR A 8 7.71 -15.36 23.60
N PHE A 9 6.61 -15.02 22.95
CA PHE A 9 6.26 -13.65 22.60
C PHE A 9 5.11 -13.16 23.50
N ASP A 10 5.31 -12.02 24.16
CA ASP A 10 4.28 -11.40 25.00
C ASP A 10 3.80 -10.09 24.34
N PRO A 11 2.56 -10.05 23.81
CA PRO A 11 2.03 -8.87 23.14
C PRO A 11 1.91 -7.64 24.05
N ASP A 12 1.89 -7.82 25.37
CA ASP A 12 1.77 -6.72 26.35
C ASP A 12 3.13 -6.17 26.80
N SER A 13 4.24 -6.80 26.39
CA SER A 13 5.58 -6.52 26.92
C SER A 13 6.23 -5.22 26.43
N GLY A 14 5.50 -4.39 25.68
CA GLY A 14 5.94 -3.06 25.27
C GLY A 14 4.77 -2.18 24.85
N SER A 15 4.17 -1.46 25.80
CA SER A 15 3.09 -0.50 25.49
C SER A 15 3.56 0.52 24.44
N ARG A 16 3.09 0.39 23.21
CA ARG A 16 3.03 1.48 22.23
C ARG A 16 1.66 1.43 21.56
N SER A 17 0.88 2.48 21.84
CA SER A 17 -0.47 2.74 21.31
C SER A 17 -1.56 1.78 21.81
N ALA A 18 -2.64 2.33 22.37
CA ALA A 18 -3.81 1.58 22.80
C ALA A 18 -4.74 1.18 21.63
N ASP A 19 -4.36 1.51 20.39
CA ASP A 19 -5.16 1.32 19.18
C ASP A 19 -4.53 0.35 18.16
N ARG A 20 -3.38 -0.27 18.47
CA ARG A 20 -2.77 -1.29 17.61
C ARG A 20 -3.14 -2.67 18.12
N ASP A 21 -4.01 -3.37 17.41
CA ASP A 21 -4.29 -4.78 17.68
C ASP A 21 -2.99 -5.56 17.45
N SER A 22 -2.36 -6.01 18.53
CA SER A 22 -1.16 -6.87 18.48
C SER A 22 -1.42 -8.17 17.71
N SER A 23 -2.67 -8.43 17.31
CA SER A 23 -3.23 -9.63 16.69
C SER A 23 -3.07 -10.90 17.54
N LEU A 24 -2.55 -10.74 18.76
CA LEU A 24 -2.33 -11.78 19.77
C LEU A 24 -2.94 -11.30 21.09
N THR A 25 -4.00 -11.97 21.54
CA THR A 25 -4.66 -11.63 22.81
C THR A 25 -4.08 -12.35 24.03
N GLU A 26 -3.14 -13.27 23.82
CA GLU A 26 -2.48 -14.06 24.87
C GLU A 26 -1.00 -14.27 24.51
N PRO A 27 -0.10 -14.47 25.51
CA PRO A 27 1.29 -14.82 25.24
C PRO A 27 1.41 -16.08 24.38
N TRP A 28 2.30 -16.05 23.40
CA TRP A 28 2.55 -17.13 22.46
C TRP A 28 3.87 -17.83 22.76
N SER A 29 3.92 -19.15 22.60
CA SER A 29 5.14 -19.96 22.75
C SER A 29 5.45 -20.65 21.43
N CYS A 30 6.73 -20.67 21.05
CA CYS A 30 7.18 -21.30 19.82
C CYS A 30 6.91 -22.82 19.82
N PRO A 31 6.22 -23.38 18.80
CA PRO A 31 5.92 -24.81 18.73
C PRO A 31 7.04 -25.66 18.10
N HIS A 32 8.15 -25.04 17.69
CA HIS A 32 9.23 -25.71 16.97
C HIS A 32 10.24 -26.38 17.90
N GLU A 33 10.86 -27.47 17.43
CA GLU A 33 11.96 -28.12 18.17
C GLU A 33 13.15 -27.16 18.30
N ALA A 34 13.77 -27.14 19.49
CA ALA A 34 15.02 -26.43 19.70
C ALA A 34 16.17 -27.10 18.92
N HIS A 35 17.17 -26.32 18.53
CA HIS A 35 18.40 -26.86 17.93
C HIS A 35 19.17 -27.70 18.95
N ASP A 36 19.91 -28.72 18.51
CA ASP A 36 20.58 -29.67 19.41
C ASP A 36 21.57 -29.00 20.40
N ASP A 37 22.12 -27.83 20.03
CA ASP A 37 23.09 -27.05 20.81
C ASP A 37 22.52 -25.72 21.37
N SER A 38 21.20 -25.53 21.40
CA SER A 38 20.54 -24.31 21.91
C SER A 38 19.20 -24.62 22.59
N GLU A 39 18.70 -23.69 23.40
CA GLU A 39 17.32 -23.74 23.91
C GLU A 39 16.31 -23.14 22.91
N TYR A 40 16.79 -22.56 21.82
CA TYR A 40 15.98 -21.96 20.76
C TYR A 40 16.06 -22.76 19.45
N CYS A 41 15.02 -22.69 18.64
CA CYS A 41 15.10 -23.11 17.23
C CYS A 41 15.93 -22.10 16.44
N VAL A 42 16.39 -22.47 15.24
CA VAL A 42 17.27 -21.62 14.42
C VAL A 42 16.66 -20.25 14.06
N VAL A 43 15.33 -20.14 14.03
CA VAL A 43 14.60 -18.89 13.73
C VAL A 43 14.58 -17.92 14.91
N HIS A 44 14.60 -18.43 16.15
CA HIS A 44 14.57 -17.61 17.38
C HIS A 44 15.95 -17.44 18.04
N MET A 45 17.01 -17.98 17.43
CA MET A 45 18.38 -17.65 17.82
C MET A 45 18.75 -16.24 17.37
N SER A 46 19.52 -15.54 18.20
CA SER A 46 20.21 -14.33 17.72
C SER A 46 21.17 -14.67 16.58
N PRO A 47 21.48 -13.71 15.69
CA PRO A 47 22.47 -13.90 14.62
C PRO A 47 23.83 -14.35 15.17
N GLU A 48 24.30 -13.72 16.25
CA GLU A 48 25.56 -14.11 16.92
C GLU A 48 25.58 -15.57 17.38
N ALA A 49 24.47 -16.07 17.92
CA ALA A 49 24.36 -17.47 18.34
C ALA A 49 24.36 -18.44 17.14
N ARG A 50 23.79 -18.02 16.00
CA ARG A 50 23.84 -18.78 14.74
C ARG A 50 25.26 -18.82 14.18
N ASP A 51 25.96 -17.68 14.19
CA ASP A 51 27.35 -17.57 13.75
C ASP A 51 28.29 -18.48 14.54
N ASP A 52 28.16 -18.50 15.87
CA ASP A 52 28.94 -19.37 16.75
C ASP A 52 28.76 -20.87 16.44
N LEU A 53 27.60 -21.24 15.89
CA LEU A 53 27.25 -22.59 15.47
C LEU A 53 27.52 -22.84 13.97
N GLY A 54 27.95 -21.82 13.22
CA GLY A 54 28.17 -21.90 11.77
C GLY A 54 26.88 -22.10 10.98
N ILE A 55 25.75 -21.59 11.48
CA ILE A 55 24.45 -21.62 10.81
C ILE A 55 24.33 -20.34 9.98
N ASP A 56 24.38 -20.47 8.66
CA ASP A 56 24.25 -19.35 7.72
C ASP A 56 22.77 -19.04 7.39
N ASP A 57 22.52 -17.89 6.75
CA ASP A 57 21.17 -17.47 6.35
C ASP A 57 20.47 -18.47 5.43
N ARG A 58 21.22 -19.22 4.61
CA ARG A 58 20.65 -20.28 3.80
C ARG A 58 20.06 -21.40 4.66
N ALA A 59 20.73 -21.79 5.74
CA ALA A 59 20.20 -22.79 6.66
C ALA A 59 18.95 -22.30 7.39
N VAL A 60 18.86 -21.00 7.67
CA VAL A 60 17.71 -20.34 8.30
C VAL A 60 16.55 -20.24 7.32
N ALA A 61 16.78 -19.76 6.09
CA ALA A 61 15.78 -19.75 5.01
C ALA A 61 15.22 -21.14 4.77
N ALA A 62 16.07 -22.17 4.69
CA ALA A 62 15.61 -23.56 4.57
C ALA A 62 14.76 -24.04 5.76
N ALA A 63 14.94 -23.47 6.96
CA ALA A 63 14.09 -23.75 8.10
C ALA A 63 12.72 -23.06 7.99
N VAL A 64 12.70 -21.83 7.47
CA VAL A 64 11.46 -21.10 7.16
C VAL A 64 10.68 -21.80 6.05
N GLU A 65 11.34 -22.24 4.96
CA GLU A 65 10.71 -23.04 3.90
C GLU A 65 10.07 -24.31 4.45
N ARG A 66 10.78 -25.07 5.30
CA ARG A 66 10.22 -26.28 5.93
C ARG A 66 9.01 -25.97 6.83
N ALA A 67 9.04 -24.84 7.52
CA ALA A 67 7.90 -24.40 8.33
C ALA A 67 6.73 -24.01 7.43
N ALA A 68 6.99 -23.29 6.34
CA ALA A 68 5.99 -22.88 5.36
C ALA A 68 5.29 -24.09 4.70
N GLU A 69 6.03 -25.18 4.46
CA GLU A 69 5.52 -26.45 3.89
C GLU A 69 4.83 -27.36 4.93
N ALA A 70 4.89 -27.05 6.22
CA ALA A 70 4.32 -27.89 7.26
C ALA A 70 2.78 -27.90 7.19
N GLU A 71 2.17 -29.04 7.54
CA GLU A 71 0.72 -29.13 7.69
C GLU A 71 0.25 -28.47 8.99
N GLY A 72 -0.85 -27.73 8.90
CA GLY A 72 -1.51 -27.16 10.07
C GLY A 72 -0.89 -25.85 10.56
N ARG A 73 -1.67 -25.14 11.38
CA ARG A 73 -1.35 -23.78 11.82
C ARG A 73 -0.03 -23.68 12.57
N GLU A 74 0.16 -24.53 13.58
CA GLU A 74 1.28 -24.41 14.54
C GLU A 74 2.63 -24.47 13.83
N GLY A 75 2.81 -25.37 12.86
CA GLY A 75 4.06 -25.52 12.13
C GLY A 75 4.46 -24.30 11.29
N LYS A 76 3.51 -23.44 10.93
CA LYS A 76 3.75 -22.24 10.12
C LYS A 76 3.95 -20.97 10.95
N GLN A 77 3.85 -21.07 12.28
CA GLN A 77 4.04 -19.92 13.17
C GLN A 77 5.51 -19.72 13.52
N LEU A 78 6.06 -18.60 13.07
CA LEU A 78 7.44 -18.16 13.27
C LEU A 78 7.47 -16.74 13.88
N ILE A 79 6.47 -16.44 14.71
CA ILE A 79 6.23 -15.13 15.33
C ILE A 79 7.48 -14.67 16.08
N GLY A 80 7.89 -13.43 15.86
CA GLY A 80 9.09 -12.85 16.47
C GLY A 80 10.40 -13.48 16.00
N GLY A 81 10.40 -14.13 14.84
CA GLY A 81 11.62 -14.64 14.22
C GLY A 81 12.64 -13.53 13.97
N ASN A 82 13.93 -13.88 14.06
CA ASN A 82 15.02 -12.94 13.87
C ASN A 82 15.88 -13.40 12.69
N PHE A 83 16.11 -12.51 11.73
CA PHE A 83 16.80 -12.80 10.47
C PHE A 83 17.81 -11.68 10.16
N GLU A 84 18.99 -12.04 9.66
CA GLU A 84 19.84 -11.05 9.00
C GLU A 84 19.28 -10.84 7.61
N ASP A 85 19.48 -11.80 6.72
CA ASP A 85 18.75 -11.92 5.46
C ASP A 85 17.79 -13.12 5.50
N LEU A 86 16.63 -12.98 4.85
CA LEU A 86 15.68 -14.07 4.62
C LEU A 86 15.38 -14.16 3.12
N ASP A 87 16.21 -14.93 2.43
CA ASP A 87 16.07 -15.18 0.99
C ASP A 87 15.19 -16.42 0.74
N LEU A 88 13.97 -16.16 0.28
CA LEU A 88 12.97 -17.13 -0.16
C LEU A 88 12.64 -16.93 -1.65
N SER A 89 13.57 -16.35 -2.42
CA SER A 89 13.39 -16.10 -3.84
C SER A 89 13.15 -17.40 -4.60
N TYR A 90 12.33 -17.34 -5.66
CA TYR A 90 11.92 -18.49 -6.47
C TYR A 90 11.18 -19.61 -5.73
N LEU A 91 10.79 -19.40 -4.47
CA LEU A 91 10.03 -20.37 -3.70
C LEU A 91 8.65 -20.56 -4.34
N VAL A 92 8.27 -21.82 -4.58
CA VAL A 92 6.90 -22.15 -4.98
C VAL A 92 6.25 -22.91 -3.84
N LEU A 93 5.33 -22.24 -3.17
CA LEU A 93 4.72 -22.73 -1.94
C LEU A 93 3.27 -23.14 -2.21
N GLU A 94 3.02 -24.45 -2.19
CA GLU A 94 1.70 -25.05 -2.38
C GLU A 94 1.51 -26.13 -1.31
N THR A 95 0.63 -25.86 -0.34
CA THR A 95 0.28 -26.81 0.72
C THR A 95 -1.21 -27.17 0.66
N GLY A 96 -1.60 -28.25 1.34
CA GLY A 96 -2.99 -28.74 1.36
C GLY A 96 -3.93 -27.94 2.27
N ASP A 97 -3.45 -26.86 2.87
CA ASP A 97 -4.20 -25.99 3.78
C ASP A 97 -3.90 -24.51 3.49
N GLN A 98 -4.69 -23.61 4.07
CA GLN A 98 -4.58 -22.16 3.88
C GLN A 98 -4.10 -21.46 5.16
N PHE A 99 -3.34 -22.15 6.02
CA PHE A 99 -2.75 -21.47 7.18
C PHE A 99 -1.61 -20.54 6.72
N PRO A 100 -1.52 -19.31 7.27
CA PRO A 100 -0.51 -18.33 6.88
C PRO A 100 0.90 -18.82 7.21
N LEU A 101 1.88 -18.43 6.39
CA LEU A 101 3.25 -18.26 6.87
C LEU A 101 3.25 -17.04 7.83
N ASP A 102 3.26 -17.32 9.12
CA ASP A 102 3.04 -16.33 10.18
C ASP A 102 4.38 -15.85 10.72
N LEU A 103 4.83 -14.71 10.18
CA LEU A 103 6.07 -13.99 10.49
C LEU A 103 5.77 -12.67 11.23
N ARG A 104 4.63 -12.60 11.94
CA ARG A 104 4.28 -11.42 12.73
C ARG A 104 5.36 -11.07 13.73
N HIS A 105 5.58 -9.77 13.95
CA HIS A 105 6.60 -9.25 14.86
C HIS A 105 8.03 -9.72 14.53
N ALA A 106 8.27 -10.28 13.34
CA ALA A 106 9.61 -10.69 12.94
C ALA A 106 10.52 -9.48 12.76
N THR A 107 11.82 -9.69 12.93
CA THR A 107 12.86 -8.74 12.59
C THR A 107 13.71 -9.31 11.47
N VAL A 108 13.77 -8.64 10.33
CA VAL A 108 14.69 -8.93 9.22
C VAL A 108 15.61 -7.72 9.08
N ALA A 109 16.86 -7.84 9.54
CA ALA A 109 17.76 -6.69 9.61
C ALA A 109 18.26 -6.22 8.23
N GLY A 110 18.43 -7.16 7.30
CA GLY A 110 18.75 -6.95 5.89
C GLY A 110 17.50 -7.15 5.04
N THR A 111 17.53 -8.08 4.10
CA THR A 111 16.49 -8.23 3.08
C THR A 111 15.56 -9.42 3.33
N LEU A 112 14.25 -9.19 3.27
CA LEU A 112 13.24 -10.23 3.03
C LEU A 112 12.99 -10.34 1.53
N SER A 113 13.51 -11.39 0.91
CA SER A 113 13.33 -11.62 -0.53
C SER A 113 12.32 -12.73 -0.79
N LEU A 114 11.27 -12.38 -1.55
CA LEU A 114 10.35 -13.30 -2.22
C LEU A 114 10.38 -13.06 -3.74
N ALA A 115 11.49 -12.53 -4.27
CA ALA A 115 11.65 -12.24 -5.68
C ALA A 115 11.33 -13.48 -6.54
N THR A 116 10.44 -13.31 -7.52
CA THR A 116 9.97 -14.39 -8.41
C THR A 116 9.34 -15.60 -7.68
N ALA A 117 8.95 -15.47 -6.41
CA ALA A 117 8.28 -16.54 -5.67
C ALA A 117 6.80 -16.66 -6.08
N GLU A 118 6.21 -17.84 -5.88
CA GLU A 118 4.76 -18.05 -6.00
C GLU A 118 4.21 -18.63 -4.68
N LEU A 119 3.45 -17.82 -3.95
CA LEU A 119 2.86 -18.20 -2.67
C LEU A 119 1.37 -18.53 -2.85
N ARG A 120 0.98 -19.78 -2.58
CA ARG A 120 -0.44 -20.23 -2.56
C ARG A 120 -1.00 -20.42 -1.16
N GLN A 121 -0.41 -19.73 -0.19
CA GLN A 121 -0.92 -19.64 1.16
C GLN A 121 -0.72 -18.21 1.65
N PRO A 122 -1.48 -17.75 2.65
CA PRO A 122 -1.37 -16.38 3.12
C PRO A 122 0.01 -16.07 3.71
N LEU A 123 0.41 -14.80 3.69
CA LEU A 123 1.62 -14.29 4.32
C LEU A 123 1.24 -13.24 5.35
N ASP A 124 1.68 -13.42 6.60
CA ASP A 124 1.37 -12.50 7.70
C ASP A 124 2.66 -11.93 8.28
N LEU A 125 2.91 -10.65 7.99
CA LEU A 125 4.07 -9.84 8.37
C LEU A 125 3.68 -8.69 9.30
N ARG A 126 2.49 -8.74 9.92
CA ARG A 126 2.05 -7.64 10.78
C ARG A 126 3.05 -7.33 11.88
N HIS A 127 3.24 -6.04 12.14
CA HIS A 127 4.17 -5.52 13.16
C HIS A 127 5.64 -5.93 12.94
N ALA A 128 6.00 -6.45 11.76
CA ALA A 128 7.38 -6.79 11.46
C ALA A 128 8.26 -5.53 11.31
N SER A 129 9.55 -5.67 11.59
CA SER A 129 10.57 -4.67 11.28
C SER A 129 11.51 -5.27 10.25
N ILE A 130 11.57 -4.66 9.07
CA ILE A 130 12.26 -5.20 7.91
C ILE A 130 13.19 -4.12 7.36
N GLY A 131 14.42 -4.48 7.01
CA GLY A 131 15.32 -3.64 6.24
C GLY A 131 14.77 -3.45 4.83
N ASP A 132 15.18 -4.29 3.88
CA ASP A 132 14.67 -4.26 2.51
C ASP A 132 13.62 -5.35 2.28
N VAL A 133 12.62 -5.06 1.44
CA VAL A 133 11.63 -6.02 0.95
C VAL A 133 11.80 -6.14 -0.56
N ALA A 134 12.05 -7.37 -1.04
CA ALA A 134 12.20 -7.67 -2.46
C ALA A 134 11.13 -8.68 -2.90
N PHE A 135 10.00 -8.17 -3.39
CA PHE A 135 8.85 -8.91 -3.93
C PHE A 135 8.73 -8.77 -5.45
N GLU A 136 9.77 -8.24 -6.12
CA GLU A 136 9.85 -8.13 -7.57
C GLU A 136 9.43 -9.44 -8.28
N GLU A 137 8.51 -9.32 -9.25
CA GLU A 137 7.95 -10.46 -10.02
C GLU A 137 7.30 -11.58 -9.17
N ALA A 138 7.05 -11.38 -7.88
CA ALA A 138 6.41 -12.37 -7.03
C ALA A 138 4.91 -12.52 -7.34
N VAL A 139 4.35 -13.69 -7.06
CA VAL A 139 2.93 -13.98 -7.23
C VAL A 139 2.35 -14.45 -5.90
N PHE A 140 1.52 -13.62 -5.28
CA PHE A 140 0.80 -13.93 -4.05
C PHE A 140 -0.62 -14.33 -4.41
N ARG A 141 -0.96 -15.61 -4.26
CA ARG A 141 -2.29 -16.11 -4.64
C ARG A 141 -3.34 -16.02 -3.55
N GLU A 142 -2.90 -15.78 -2.34
CA GLU A 142 -3.72 -15.67 -1.14
C GLU A 142 -3.34 -14.36 -0.43
N PHE A 143 -4.09 -14.02 0.61
CA PHE A 143 -3.96 -12.77 1.36
C PHE A 143 -2.53 -12.47 1.86
N VAL A 144 -2.13 -11.20 1.76
CA VAL A 144 -0.86 -10.69 2.30
C VAL A 144 -1.17 -9.57 3.30
N ASP A 145 -0.72 -9.74 4.54
CA ASP A 145 -0.87 -8.73 5.61
C ASP A 145 0.49 -8.21 6.03
N ILE A 146 0.72 -6.91 5.85
CA ILE A 146 1.94 -6.20 6.27
C ILE A 146 1.56 -5.06 7.24
N SER A 147 0.34 -5.07 7.77
CA SER A 147 -0.17 -3.98 8.61
C SER A 147 0.71 -3.69 9.82
N ASP A 148 0.84 -2.41 10.16
CA ASP A 148 1.68 -1.89 11.26
C ASP A 148 3.18 -2.28 11.18
N ALA A 149 3.68 -2.75 10.03
CA ALA A 149 5.11 -3.01 9.86
C ALA A 149 5.92 -1.71 9.72
N GLU A 150 7.21 -1.79 10.02
CA GLU A 150 8.20 -0.76 9.73
C GLU A 150 9.19 -1.29 8.70
N ILE A 151 9.21 -0.67 7.51
CA ILE A 151 10.16 -0.97 6.43
C ILE A 151 11.23 0.13 6.43
N ASP A 152 12.42 -0.19 6.92
CA ASP A 152 13.51 0.79 7.10
C ASP A 152 14.24 1.09 5.78
N GLY A 153 14.30 0.11 4.88
CA GLY A 153 14.96 0.16 3.58
C GLY A 153 13.97 0.19 2.42
N GLU A 154 14.40 -0.29 1.25
CA GLU A 154 13.60 -0.27 0.02
C GLU A 154 12.46 -1.29 0.09
N PHE A 155 11.26 -0.90 -0.35
CA PHE A 155 10.15 -1.82 -0.63
C PHE A 155 9.97 -1.93 -2.13
N ASP A 156 10.43 -3.02 -2.72
CA ASP A 156 10.30 -3.30 -4.14
C ASP A 156 9.31 -4.44 -4.38
N ALA A 157 8.16 -4.12 -4.97
CA ALA A 157 7.21 -5.08 -5.51
C ALA A 157 6.88 -4.78 -6.98
N ALA A 158 7.86 -4.28 -7.73
CA ALA A 158 7.73 -4.05 -9.15
C ALA A 158 7.34 -5.35 -9.88
N HIS A 159 6.38 -5.25 -10.79
CA HIS A 159 5.82 -6.38 -11.55
C HIS A 159 5.24 -7.53 -10.70
N ALA A 160 5.05 -7.35 -9.39
CA ALA A 160 4.42 -8.35 -8.55
C ALA A 160 2.93 -8.48 -8.89
N THR A 161 2.38 -9.68 -8.68
CA THR A 161 0.96 -9.97 -8.84
C THR A 161 0.36 -10.43 -7.52
N PHE A 162 -0.59 -9.67 -7.00
CA PHE A 162 -1.38 -10.00 -5.82
C PHE A 162 -2.76 -10.44 -6.29
N VAL A 163 -3.00 -11.76 -6.23
CA VAL A 163 -4.31 -12.34 -6.57
C VAL A 163 -5.28 -12.21 -5.40
N GLY A 164 -4.80 -12.46 -4.18
CA GLY A 164 -5.59 -12.22 -2.96
C GLY A 164 -5.44 -10.80 -2.46
N ASP A 165 -6.25 -10.45 -1.46
CA ASP A 165 -6.27 -9.11 -0.86
C ASP A 165 -4.91 -8.77 -0.22
N VAL A 166 -4.63 -7.47 -0.10
CA VAL A 166 -3.39 -6.95 0.47
C VAL A 166 -3.70 -5.87 1.50
N ASP A 167 -3.33 -6.12 2.75
CA ASP A 167 -3.44 -5.14 3.82
C ASP A 167 -2.06 -4.58 4.19
N LEU A 168 -1.92 -3.26 4.08
CA LEU A 168 -0.72 -2.51 4.50
C LEU A 168 -1.10 -1.44 5.52
N ILE A 169 -2.22 -1.59 6.24
CA ILE A 169 -2.78 -0.56 7.11
C ILE A 169 -1.75 -0.11 8.15
N GLY A 170 -1.51 1.19 8.24
CA GLY A 170 -0.59 1.77 9.23
C GLY A 170 0.89 1.43 9.01
N THR A 171 1.24 0.82 7.87
CA THR A 171 2.63 0.51 7.53
C THR A 171 3.43 1.78 7.31
N ARG A 172 4.65 1.81 7.84
CA ARG A 172 5.57 2.93 7.66
C ARG A 172 6.74 2.54 6.77
N PHE A 173 6.89 3.25 5.65
CA PHE A 173 7.98 3.10 4.70
C PHE A 173 8.99 4.24 4.91
N ARG A 174 10.17 3.92 5.44
CA ARG A 174 11.25 4.90 5.60
C ARG A 174 12.16 5.00 4.39
N GLY A 175 12.35 3.89 3.68
CA GLY A 175 13.01 3.86 2.38
C GLY A 175 12.03 4.00 1.21
N PRO A 176 12.54 4.02 -0.03
CA PRO A 176 11.73 4.19 -1.22
C PRO A 176 10.78 3.01 -1.45
N VAL A 177 9.64 3.29 -2.06
CA VAL A 177 8.64 2.28 -2.43
C VAL A 177 8.49 2.23 -3.95
N SER A 178 8.53 1.02 -4.51
CA SER A 178 8.26 0.75 -5.92
C SER A 178 7.21 -0.35 -6.06
N LEU A 179 6.05 0.01 -6.62
CA LEU A 179 4.99 -0.89 -7.09
C LEU A 179 4.85 -0.80 -8.63
N GLU A 180 5.93 -0.41 -9.33
CA GLU A 180 5.93 -0.16 -10.77
C GLU A 180 5.36 -1.38 -11.53
N GLU A 181 4.35 -1.15 -12.37
CA GLU A 181 3.64 -2.18 -13.14
C GLU A 181 3.14 -3.39 -12.31
N GLY A 182 2.92 -3.20 -11.00
CA GLY A 182 2.30 -4.18 -10.13
C GLY A 182 0.83 -4.43 -10.48
N ARG A 183 0.32 -5.62 -10.15
CA ARG A 183 -1.06 -6.03 -10.45
C ARG A 183 -1.76 -6.50 -9.18
N PHE A 184 -2.76 -5.75 -8.74
CA PHE A 184 -3.60 -6.05 -7.60
C PHE A 184 -4.97 -6.48 -8.10
N HIS A 185 -5.21 -7.79 -8.09
CA HIS A 185 -6.50 -8.37 -8.41
C HIS A 185 -7.42 -8.33 -7.20
N GLY A 186 -6.92 -8.71 -6.02
CA GLY A 186 -7.66 -8.55 -4.77
C GLY A 186 -7.70 -7.10 -4.30
N ASP A 187 -8.50 -6.88 -3.27
CA ASP A 187 -8.71 -5.57 -2.67
C ASP A 187 -7.42 -5.14 -1.94
N THR A 188 -7.04 -3.87 -2.03
CA THR A 188 -5.77 -3.36 -1.47
C THR A 188 -5.99 -2.20 -0.52
N CYS A 189 -5.61 -2.39 0.74
CA CYS A 189 -5.83 -1.42 1.79
C CYS A 189 -4.50 -0.81 2.29
N LEU A 190 -4.26 0.44 1.91
CA LEU A 190 -3.10 1.28 2.22
C LEU A 190 -3.45 2.41 3.21
N ARG A 191 -4.56 2.28 3.94
CA ARG A 191 -5.01 3.29 4.91
C ARG A 191 -3.96 3.60 5.98
N PHE A 192 -3.84 4.87 6.35
CA PHE A 192 -2.90 5.34 7.36
C PHE A 192 -1.42 4.99 7.09
N THR A 193 -1.06 4.69 5.83
CA THR A 193 0.34 4.45 5.47
C THR A 193 1.14 5.75 5.49
N GLU A 194 2.42 5.66 5.86
CA GLU A 194 3.35 6.81 5.91
C GLU A 194 4.56 6.51 5.03
N TYR A 195 4.81 7.36 4.04
CA TYR A 195 5.94 7.28 3.10
C TYR A 195 6.91 8.42 3.36
N GLU A 196 8.05 8.14 4.00
CA GLU A 196 9.09 9.14 4.27
C GLU A 196 9.98 9.43 3.06
N ALA A 197 10.04 8.50 2.11
CA ALA A 197 10.81 8.62 0.87
C ALA A 197 9.87 8.54 -0.35
N ALA A 198 10.46 8.62 -1.54
CA ALA A 198 9.69 8.58 -2.79
C ALA A 198 8.90 7.28 -2.93
N ALA A 199 7.65 7.39 -3.38
CA ALA A 199 6.76 6.27 -3.63
C ALA A 199 6.32 6.25 -5.09
N VAL A 200 6.58 5.14 -5.77
CA VAL A 200 6.36 4.97 -7.21
C VAL A 200 5.34 3.86 -7.44
N PHE A 201 4.19 4.25 -7.97
CA PHE A 201 3.05 3.42 -8.36
C PHE A 201 2.83 3.49 -9.88
N ASP A 202 3.86 3.84 -10.63
CA ASP A 202 3.74 4.08 -12.07
C ASP A 202 3.29 2.79 -12.78
N GLY A 203 2.23 2.87 -13.59
CA GLY A 203 1.69 1.75 -14.34
C GLY A 203 1.04 0.64 -13.50
N VAL A 204 0.84 0.85 -12.20
CA VAL A 204 0.16 -0.13 -11.34
C VAL A 204 -1.30 -0.33 -11.77
N GLU A 205 -1.82 -1.55 -11.63
CA GLU A 205 -3.22 -1.87 -11.90
C GLU A 205 -3.91 -2.34 -10.60
N PHE A 206 -4.84 -1.54 -10.07
CA PHE A 206 -5.74 -1.90 -8.96
C PHE A 206 -7.13 -2.23 -9.51
N ARG A 207 -7.53 -3.50 -9.43
CA ARG A 207 -8.78 -3.98 -10.03
C ARG A 207 -9.88 -4.33 -9.02
N GLY A 208 -9.50 -4.79 -7.84
CA GLY A 208 -10.37 -5.37 -6.83
C GLY A 208 -11.11 -6.63 -7.27
N ASP A 209 -11.51 -7.45 -6.29
CA ASP A 209 -12.18 -8.74 -6.53
C ASP A 209 -13.72 -8.61 -6.43
N ALA A 210 -14.21 -7.55 -5.79
CA ALA A 210 -15.64 -7.30 -5.58
C ALA A 210 -16.17 -6.15 -6.45
N ASN A 211 -17.44 -6.25 -6.89
CA ASN A 211 -18.18 -5.11 -7.46
C ASN A 211 -18.95 -4.36 -6.36
N LEU A 212 -18.39 -4.32 -5.16
CA LEU A 212 -18.95 -3.53 -4.06
C LEU A 212 -18.30 -2.15 -4.15
N LEU A 213 -19.11 -1.11 -3.90
CA LEU A 213 -18.63 0.27 -3.85
C LEU A 213 -17.53 0.36 -2.78
N ASP A 214 -16.47 1.10 -3.08
CA ASP A 214 -15.47 1.62 -2.14
C ASP A 214 -14.33 0.69 -1.68
N ASP A 215 -14.10 -0.47 -2.30
CA ASP A 215 -13.21 -1.49 -1.69
C ASP A 215 -11.92 -1.87 -2.49
N ASP A 216 -11.67 -1.34 -3.70
CA ASP A 216 -10.55 -1.84 -4.53
C ASP A 216 -9.16 -1.35 -4.07
N ALA A 217 -8.99 -0.03 -3.93
CA ALA A 217 -7.73 0.60 -3.52
C ALA A 217 -7.99 1.73 -2.50
N CYS A 218 -7.72 1.44 -1.23
CA CYS A 218 -8.03 2.32 -0.10
C CYS A 218 -6.75 3.02 0.39
N LEU A 219 -6.56 4.30 0.08
CA LEU A 219 -5.42 5.14 0.48
C LEU A 219 -5.83 6.25 1.47
N GLU A 220 -6.91 6.06 2.21
CA GLU A 220 -7.44 7.07 3.14
C GLU A 220 -6.43 7.38 4.24
N ASP A 221 -6.31 8.68 4.53
CA ASP A 221 -5.36 9.21 5.51
C ASP A 221 -3.90 8.77 5.30
N ALA A 222 -3.53 8.33 4.09
CA ALA A 222 -2.13 8.07 3.73
C ALA A 222 -1.34 9.38 3.64
N VAL A 223 -0.06 9.33 4.03
CA VAL A 223 0.81 10.52 4.06
C VAL A 223 2.07 10.28 3.23
N PHE A 224 2.27 11.11 2.21
CA PHE A 224 3.44 11.11 1.35
C PHE A 224 4.29 12.35 1.63
N HIS A 225 5.44 12.17 2.29
CA HIS A 225 6.35 13.26 2.65
C HIS A 225 7.21 13.72 1.47
N GLU A 226 7.56 12.79 0.58
CA GLU A 226 8.34 13.04 -0.63
C GLU A 226 7.49 12.76 -1.87
N ARG A 227 8.09 12.85 -3.06
CA ARG A 227 7.36 12.68 -4.34
C ARG A 227 6.58 11.36 -4.38
N ALA A 228 5.29 11.45 -4.69
CA ALA A 228 4.42 10.32 -5.00
C ALA A 228 4.08 10.32 -6.50
N SER A 229 4.28 9.19 -7.17
CA SER A 229 4.08 9.03 -8.60
C SER A 229 3.08 7.91 -8.86
N PHE A 230 1.99 8.21 -9.55
CA PHE A 230 0.92 7.30 -9.98
C PHE A 230 0.75 7.38 -11.50
N ARG A 231 1.83 7.60 -12.23
CA ARG A 231 1.73 7.90 -13.66
C ARG A 231 1.24 6.67 -14.38
N LYS A 232 0.21 6.84 -15.21
CA LYS A 232 -0.43 5.72 -15.93
C LYS A 232 -0.94 4.60 -15.02
N ALA A 233 -1.15 4.88 -13.74
CA ALA A 233 -1.83 3.94 -12.85
C ALA A 233 -3.26 3.73 -13.35
N GLU A 234 -3.74 2.49 -13.29
CA GLU A 234 -5.12 2.13 -13.58
C GLU A 234 -5.80 1.75 -12.28
N PHE A 235 -6.79 2.55 -11.90
CA PHE A 235 -7.69 2.29 -10.80
C PHE A 235 -9.05 1.91 -11.36
N ARG A 236 -9.65 0.88 -10.77
CA ARG A 236 -11.10 0.73 -10.89
C ARG A 236 -11.78 1.68 -9.91
N TYR A 237 -11.86 1.37 -8.62
CA TYR A 237 -12.16 2.36 -7.58
C TYR A 237 -10.89 2.75 -6.82
N ALA A 238 -10.77 4.01 -6.40
CA ALA A 238 -9.69 4.42 -5.52
C ALA A 238 -10.14 5.53 -4.57
N ASP A 239 -9.86 5.33 -3.28
CA ASP A 239 -10.18 6.26 -2.23
C ASP A 239 -8.90 6.92 -1.69
N PHE A 240 -8.74 8.22 -1.91
CA PHE A 240 -7.67 9.07 -1.38
C PHE A 240 -8.18 10.04 -0.30
N VAL A 241 -9.33 9.78 0.30
CA VAL A 241 -9.99 10.68 1.25
C VAL A 241 -9.07 10.96 2.44
N GLY A 242 -8.87 12.25 2.72
CA GLY A 242 -8.01 12.70 3.81
C GLY A 242 -6.50 12.48 3.59
N ALA A 243 -6.09 11.85 2.47
CA ALA A 243 -4.69 11.66 2.14
C ALA A 243 -3.94 13.01 2.04
N THR A 244 -2.65 13.00 2.35
CA THR A 244 -1.80 14.19 2.34
C THR A 244 -0.56 13.96 1.50
N PHE A 245 -0.37 14.81 0.48
CA PHE A 245 0.82 14.86 -0.36
C PHE A 245 1.59 16.14 -0.03
N GLU A 246 2.65 16.03 0.78
CA GLU A 246 3.46 17.18 1.21
C GLU A 246 4.37 17.70 0.09
N ALA A 247 4.77 16.81 -0.82
CA ALA A 247 5.56 17.10 -2.00
C ALA A 247 4.73 16.89 -3.29
N VAL A 248 5.41 16.73 -4.43
CA VAL A 248 4.76 16.57 -5.73
C VAL A 248 3.95 15.27 -5.78
N ALA A 249 2.69 15.38 -6.20
CA ALA A 249 1.82 14.26 -6.52
C ALA A 249 1.57 14.21 -8.04
N ASP A 250 1.96 13.10 -8.68
CA ASP A 250 1.96 12.97 -10.14
C ASP A 250 1.03 11.84 -10.60
N PHE A 251 -0.20 12.19 -10.97
CA PHE A 251 -1.24 11.32 -11.52
C PHE A 251 -1.35 11.46 -13.05
N ASP A 252 -0.29 11.90 -13.73
CA ASP A 252 -0.31 12.05 -15.18
C ASP A 252 -0.69 10.75 -15.88
N GLU A 253 -1.63 10.85 -16.81
CA GLU A 253 -2.17 9.74 -17.60
C GLU A 253 -2.80 8.60 -16.75
N ALA A 254 -3.09 8.84 -15.46
CA ALA A 254 -3.81 7.88 -14.62
C ALA A 254 -5.26 7.70 -15.11
N THR A 255 -5.79 6.49 -15.02
CA THR A 255 -7.16 6.16 -15.45
C THR A 255 -7.95 5.59 -14.28
N PHE A 256 -9.12 6.20 -14.02
CA PHE A 256 -10.12 5.74 -13.06
C PHE A 256 -11.32 5.24 -13.85
N THR A 257 -11.55 3.93 -13.83
CA THR A 257 -12.62 3.27 -14.60
C THR A 257 -13.90 3.07 -13.81
N GLY A 258 -13.83 3.12 -12.49
CA GLY A 258 -14.91 3.46 -11.56
C GLY A 258 -14.60 4.82 -10.94
N ASP A 259 -14.92 4.98 -9.65
CA ASP A 259 -14.89 6.26 -8.96
C ASP A 259 -13.49 6.55 -8.36
N GLY A 260 -13.04 7.78 -8.52
CA GLY A 260 -11.83 8.30 -7.89
C GLY A 260 -12.18 9.37 -6.86
N GLU A 261 -12.00 9.05 -5.58
CA GLU A 261 -12.36 9.94 -4.47
C GLU A 261 -11.16 10.68 -3.90
N PHE A 262 -11.22 12.01 -3.88
CA PHE A 262 -10.19 12.92 -3.36
C PHE A 262 -10.77 13.91 -2.35
N ARG A 263 -11.88 13.55 -1.68
CA ARG A 263 -12.51 14.45 -0.71
C ARG A 263 -11.57 14.71 0.46
N GLU A 264 -11.49 15.96 0.86
CA GLU A 264 -10.63 16.40 1.97
C GLU A 264 -9.12 16.07 1.80
N THR A 265 -8.68 15.61 0.62
CA THR A 265 -7.27 15.39 0.29
C THR A 265 -6.52 16.71 0.32
N ARG A 266 -5.27 16.68 0.81
CA ARG A 266 -4.38 17.83 0.86
C ARG A 266 -3.21 17.62 -0.08
N PHE A 267 -3.14 18.43 -1.12
CA PHE A 267 -1.98 18.53 -2.00
C PHE A 267 -1.17 19.76 -1.59
N GLU A 268 -0.23 19.63 -0.67
CA GLU A 268 0.57 20.79 -0.21
C GLU A 268 1.64 21.18 -1.24
N GLY A 269 2.18 20.20 -1.96
CA GLY A 269 3.02 20.40 -3.15
C GLY A 269 2.21 20.51 -4.45
N ASP A 270 2.91 20.53 -5.58
CA ASP A 270 2.28 20.57 -6.90
C ASP A 270 1.56 19.24 -7.20
N ALA A 271 0.36 19.32 -7.77
CA ALA A 271 -0.44 18.18 -8.16
C ALA A 271 -0.67 18.16 -9.67
N SER A 272 -0.29 17.08 -10.34
CA SER A 272 -0.43 16.92 -11.79
C SER A 272 -1.39 15.77 -12.10
N PHE A 273 -2.40 16.05 -12.91
CA PHE A 273 -3.42 15.11 -13.41
C PHE A 273 -3.51 15.22 -14.94
N ARG A 274 -2.38 15.46 -15.62
CA ARG A 274 -2.40 15.76 -17.05
C ARG A 274 -2.79 14.53 -17.84
N GLY A 275 -3.79 14.66 -18.69
CA GLY A 275 -4.33 13.53 -19.44
C GLY A 275 -4.93 12.43 -18.56
N ALA A 276 -5.18 12.69 -17.28
CA ALA A 276 -5.88 11.74 -16.42
C ALA A 276 -7.33 11.57 -16.90
N GLU A 277 -7.86 10.36 -16.79
CA GLU A 277 -9.21 10.02 -17.24
C GLU A 277 -10.04 9.50 -16.07
N PHE A 278 -11.12 10.21 -15.73
CA PHE A 278 -12.12 9.80 -14.76
C PHE A 278 -13.38 9.44 -15.51
N ARG A 279 -13.57 8.13 -15.74
CA ARG A 279 -14.65 7.63 -16.60
C ARG A 279 -15.89 7.24 -15.83
N GLY A 280 -15.73 6.83 -14.56
CA GLY A 280 -16.85 6.43 -13.72
C GLY A 280 -17.52 5.13 -14.06
N ASP A 281 -18.36 4.70 -13.13
CA ASP A 281 -19.36 3.65 -13.28
C ASP A 281 -20.72 4.30 -13.66
N MET A 282 -21.68 3.54 -14.19
CA MET A 282 -23.06 3.99 -14.42
C MET A 282 -23.85 4.33 -13.13
N ASN A 283 -23.21 4.42 -11.96
CA ASN A 283 -23.87 4.58 -10.67
C ASN A 283 -24.20 6.05 -10.39
N VAL A 284 -25.47 6.37 -10.63
CA VAL A 284 -26.16 7.65 -10.43
C VAL A 284 -26.15 8.22 -8.99
N GLU A 285 -25.36 7.67 -8.08
CA GLU A 285 -25.34 8.03 -6.64
C GLU A 285 -24.02 8.63 -6.15
N ILE A 286 -22.90 8.47 -6.87
CA ILE A 286 -21.56 9.00 -6.53
C ILE A 286 -20.97 9.70 -7.76
N ASP A 287 -20.19 10.77 -7.56
CA ASP A 287 -19.49 11.46 -8.65
C ASP A 287 -18.23 10.68 -9.04
N ASP A 288 -18.03 10.44 -10.34
CA ASP A 288 -16.90 9.65 -10.86
C ASP A 288 -15.52 10.19 -10.46
N ALA A 289 -15.43 11.52 -10.35
CA ALA A 289 -14.30 12.25 -9.80
C ALA A 289 -14.77 13.18 -8.68
N ASP A 290 -14.58 12.77 -7.43
CA ASP A 290 -14.98 13.57 -6.28
C ASP A 290 -13.78 14.33 -5.67
N PHE A 291 -13.59 15.56 -6.14
CA PHE A 291 -12.71 16.57 -5.59
C PHE A 291 -13.52 17.58 -4.74
N SER A 292 -14.45 17.15 -3.89
CA SER A 292 -15.20 18.05 -3.01
C SER A 292 -14.44 18.37 -1.70
N GLY A 293 -14.24 19.67 -1.46
CA GLY A 293 -13.46 20.18 -0.33
C GLY A 293 -11.94 19.93 -0.25
N PRO A 294 -11.20 19.43 -1.28
CA PRO A 294 -9.75 19.31 -1.21
C PRO A 294 -9.07 20.68 -1.17
N ALA A 295 -7.83 20.67 -0.70
CA ALA A 295 -6.96 21.84 -0.68
C ALA A 295 -5.72 21.57 -1.54
N PHE A 296 -5.56 22.37 -2.60
CA PHE A 296 -4.37 22.40 -3.44
C PHE A 296 -3.52 23.61 -3.04
N GLY A 297 -2.45 23.37 -2.29
CA GLY A 297 -1.48 24.36 -1.82
C GLY A 297 -0.47 24.78 -2.89
N GLY A 298 -0.05 23.84 -3.74
CA GLY A 298 0.79 24.08 -4.92
C GLY A 298 0.00 24.33 -6.20
N ASP A 299 0.69 24.28 -7.34
CA ASP A 299 0.03 24.36 -8.66
C ASP A 299 -0.75 23.07 -8.93
N ALA A 300 -1.90 23.19 -9.61
CA ALA A 300 -2.78 22.08 -9.95
C ALA A 300 -2.99 22.01 -11.47
N ASP A 301 -2.47 20.96 -12.12
CA ASP A 301 -2.49 20.82 -13.58
C ASP A 301 -3.38 19.66 -14.04
N PHE A 302 -4.58 19.98 -14.52
CA PHE A 302 -5.55 19.07 -15.12
C PHE A 302 -5.57 19.18 -16.66
N THR A 303 -4.48 19.64 -17.28
CA THR A 303 -4.39 19.82 -18.73
C THR A 303 -4.66 18.52 -19.48
N ASN A 304 -5.53 18.55 -20.50
CA ASN A 304 -6.04 17.37 -21.21
C ASN A 304 -6.80 16.34 -20.36
N GLY A 305 -7.15 16.67 -19.11
CA GLY A 305 -7.95 15.78 -18.26
C GLY A 305 -9.33 15.51 -18.87
N GLN A 306 -9.81 14.28 -18.70
CA GLN A 306 -11.15 13.87 -19.14
C GLN A 306 -11.96 13.45 -17.93
N PHE A 307 -13.12 14.06 -17.74
CA PHE A 307 -14.00 13.80 -16.62
C PHE A 307 -15.40 13.49 -17.15
N ALA A 308 -15.99 12.37 -16.74
CA ALA A 308 -17.39 12.07 -16.94
C ALA A 308 -18.24 12.97 -16.04
N LEU A 309 -18.57 12.53 -14.82
CA LEU A 309 -19.10 13.38 -13.74
C LEU A 309 -17.94 13.90 -12.87
N ALA A 310 -17.93 15.20 -12.58
CA ALA A 310 -16.84 15.81 -11.82
C ALA A 310 -17.36 16.78 -10.76
N ASN A 311 -16.93 16.58 -9.52
CA ASN A 311 -17.31 17.44 -8.41
C ASN A 311 -16.07 18.09 -7.80
N PHE A 312 -15.97 19.40 -7.96
CA PHE A 312 -14.95 20.27 -7.38
C PHE A 312 -15.54 21.20 -6.31
N ALA A 313 -16.75 20.92 -5.81
CA ALA A 313 -17.48 21.81 -4.95
C ALA A 313 -16.72 22.09 -3.65
N GLY A 314 -16.59 23.37 -3.30
CA GLY A 314 -15.85 23.81 -2.11
C GLY A 314 -14.34 23.60 -2.15
N ALA A 315 -13.77 23.10 -3.25
CA ALA A 315 -12.32 22.98 -3.39
C ALA A 315 -11.63 24.35 -3.31
N THR A 316 -10.41 24.37 -2.77
CA THR A 316 -9.57 25.57 -2.72
C THR A 316 -8.25 25.32 -3.44
N PHE A 317 -7.94 26.17 -4.40
CA PHE A 317 -6.70 26.15 -5.18
C PHE A 317 -5.88 27.40 -4.87
N ALA A 318 -4.76 27.24 -4.17
CA ALA A 318 -3.87 28.33 -3.79
C ALA A 318 -2.87 28.69 -4.91
N GLY A 319 -2.38 27.69 -5.66
CA GLY A 319 -1.49 27.85 -6.81
C GLY A 319 -2.22 28.09 -8.13
N GLU A 320 -1.45 28.16 -9.22
CA GLU A 320 -2.02 28.24 -10.58
C GLU A 320 -2.80 26.96 -10.89
N THR A 321 -4.01 27.10 -11.45
CA THR A 321 -4.86 25.97 -11.81
C THR A 321 -5.09 25.94 -13.31
N LEU A 322 -4.73 24.82 -13.94
CA LEU A 322 -4.82 24.63 -15.38
C LEU A 322 -5.85 23.55 -15.71
N PHE A 323 -6.88 23.90 -16.46
CA PHE A 323 -7.78 22.96 -17.13
C PHE A 323 -7.68 23.12 -18.66
N THR A 324 -6.48 23.46 -19.15
CA THR A 324 -6.25 23.68 -20.58
C THR A 324 -6.58 22.40 -21.36
N GLU A 325 -7.41 22.51 -22.40
CA GLU A 325 -7.88 21.37 -23.21
C GLU A 325 -8.61 20.26 -22.41
N ALA A 326 -9.01 20.51 -21.15
CA ALA A 326 -9.79 19.54 -20.37
C ALA A 326 -11.21 19.36 -20.92
N ALA A 327 -11.76 18.15 -20.78
CA ALA A 327 -13.09 17.81 -21.22
C ALA A 327 -13.94 17.27 -20.06
N PHE A 328 -15.04 17.98 -19.77
CA PHE A 328 -16.11 17.56 -18.87
C PHE A 328 -17.26 17.07 -19.73
N GLU A 329 -17.46 15.76 -19.72
CA GLU A 329 -18.32 15.01 -20.62
C GLU A 329 -19.77 14.95 -20.12
N GLU A 330 -19.98 14.94 -18.81
CA GLU A 330 -21.28 15.08 -18.15
C GLU A 330 -21.29 16.34 -17.25
N ASP A 331 -22.04 16.30 -16.14
CA ASP A 331 -22.18 17.44 -15.23
C ASP A 331 -20.88 17.71 -14.46
N ALA A 332 -20.56 18.99 -14.30
CA ALA A 332 -19.39 19.45 -13.54
C ALA A 332 -19.78 20.49 -12.47
N ASP A 333 -19.55 20.17 -11.21
CA ASP A 333 -19.91 21.02 -10.07
C ASP A 333 -18.69 21.76 -9.52
N PHE A 334 -18.67 23.09 -9.62
CA PHE A 334 -17.64 23.95 -9.02
C PHE A 334 -18.25 24.87 -7.95
N ARG A 335 -19.37 24.49 -7.34
CA ARG A 335 -20.06 25.36 -6.39
C ARG A 335 -19.16 25.72 -5.23
N GLY A 336 -19.01 27.03 -5.00
CA GLY A 336 -18.19 27.55 -3.91
C GLY A 336 -16.68 27.29 -4.03
N THR A 337 -16.20 26.82 -5.19
CA THR A 337 -14.75 26.65 -5.43
C THR A 337 -14.03 27.99 -5.39
N THR A 338 -12.85 28.01 -4.79
CA THR A 338 -12.00 29.21 -4.68
C THR A 338 -10.67 28.97 -5.39
N PHE A 339 -10.37 29.79 -6.38
CA PHE A 339 -9.06 29.88 -7.01
C PHE A 339 -8.38 31.15 -6.49
N GLU A 340 -7.33 31.02 -5.69
CA GLU A 340 -6.62 32.17 -5.09
C GLU A 340 -5.55 32.78 -6.02
N SER A 341 -5.27 32.10 -7.13
CA SER A 341 -4.34 32.51 -8.18
C SER A 341 -5.02 32.42 -9.57
N ALA A 342 -4.22 32.34 -10.64
CA ALA A 342 -4.69 32.21 -12.00
C ALA A 342 -5.44 30.89 -12.23
N LEU A 343 -6.57 30.98 -12.93
CA LEU A 343 -7.32 29.85 -13.48
C LEU A 343 -7.27 29.94 -15.01
N ASP A 344 -6.71 28.91 -15.65
CA ASP A 344 -6.71 28.78 -17.11
C ASP A 344 -7.70 27.70 -17.57
N LEU A 345 -8.74 28.12 -18.29
CA LEU A 345 -9.76 27.27 -18.92
C LEU A 345 -9.62 27.27 -20.46
N THR A 346 -8.45 27.59 -20.99
CA THR A 346 -8.22 27.69 -22.43
C THR A 346 -8.55 26.36 -23.12
N GLU A 347 -9.49 26.41 -24.06
CA GLU A 347 -9.98 25.23 -24.79
C GLU A 347 -10.64 24.14 -23.91
N ALA A 348 -10.95 24.43 -22.64
CA ALA A 348 -11.78 23.57 -21.80
C ALA A 348 -13.19 23.41 -22.39
N ARG A 349 -13.76 22.21 -22.28
CA ARG A 349 -15.06 21.85 -22.86
C ARG A 349 -15.98 21.31 -21.78
N PHE A 350 -17.17 21.88 -21.67
CA PHE A 350 -18.26 21.38 -20.82
C PHE A 350 -19.40 20.96 -21.74
N ARG A 351 -19.78 19.68 -21.72
CA ARG A 351 -20.80 19.15 -22.64
C ARG A 351 -22.21 19.22 -22.08
N GLU A 352 -22.39 18.96 -20.78
CA GLU A 352 -23.64 19.12 -20.06
C GLU A 352 -23.57 20.33 -19.11
N ASP A 353 -24.18 20.27 -17.91
CA ASP A 353 -24.28 21.43 -17.03
C ASP A 353 -22.98 21.66 -16.24
N ALA A 354 -22.58 22.93 -16.12
CA ALA A 354 -21.48 23.35 -15.26
C ALA A 354 -21.99 24.34 -14.20
N ASP A 355 -22.01 23.95 -12.93
CA ASP A 355 -22.44 24.84 -11.84
C ASP A 355 -21.25 25.61 -11.27
N LEU A 356 -21.13 26.87 -11.70
CA LEU A 356 -20.09 27.80 -11.24
C LEU A 356 -20.58 28.73 -10.12
N SER A 357 -21.69 28.41 -9.46
CA SER A 357 -22.28 29.32 -8.48
C SER A 357 -21.41 29.44 -7.23
N GLY A 358 -21.10 30.69 -6.86
CA GLY A 358 -20.20 30.96 -5.73
C GLY A 358 -18.71 30.77 -6.02
N VAL A 359 -18.32 30.47 -7.27
CA VAL A 359 -16.90 30.45 -7.66
C VAL A 359 -16.26 31.81 -7.45
N SER A 360 -15.03 31.81 -6.91
CA SER A 360 -14.20 33.01 -6.83
C SER A 360 -12.83 32.78 -7.46
N VAL A 361 -12.32 33.77 -8.19
CA VAL A 361 -11.01 33.75 -8.84
C VAL A 361 -10.24 35.00 -8.42
N GLY A 362 -9.15 34.79 -7.69
CA GLY A 362 -8.23 35.82 -7.21
C GLY A 362 -7.03 35.94 -8.14
N GLY A 363 -7.11 36.80 -9.15
CA GLY A 363 -6.02 37.08 -10.10
C GLY A 363 -6.08 38.49 -10.63
#